data_AF-A0A261AM25-F1
#
_entry.id   AF-A0A261AM25-F1
#
_cell.length_a   1.000
_cell.length_b   1.000
_cell.length_c   1.000
_cell.angle_alpha   90.00
_cell.angle_beta   90.00
_cell.angle_gamma   90.00
#
_symmetry.space_group_name_H-M   'P 1'
#
loop_
_entity.id
_entity.type
_entity.pdbx_description
1 polymer ?
#
loop_
_entity_poly.entity_id
_entity_poly.type
_entity_poly.pdbx_seq_one_letter_code
_entity_poly.pdbx_strand_id
1 'polypeptide(L)'
;MVSVQKLSEYYSNNYSKCSVDNSFLASWQGLAYPSHVFQAIGFPFQMLTFWLILKKTPDNMKSIKKPLLIAHILCTLLDIHFSTLVTPYMFLPSFTYLPLGVLSLFKVPVLVQSFLMVETLIAVLISLVYVFECRSRSIQENRIKFESKTARTIYYVILYLLPSLSLLLYFKVPHNQETAKLEALQLFPCPTKEFFLDETFVVLSDPFWLSFTLAFAIPAIAILIFGNIIFHVSCCIFHLYMTPGAMTSIRTRLIQRRFFIGMFAQTGVPFVVLAIPYTLLGVSMAISRISQVITNLSFISFGLHGIVESACVLTFHHSYRLYIQNIFMKTKTIKISTR
;
A
#
# COMPACT_ATOMS: atom_id res chain seq x y z
N MET A 1 -25.68 33.48 -20.16
CA MET A 1 -25.64 32.93 -18.79
C MET A 1 -26.07 31.48 -18.88
N VAL A 2 -25.13 30.54 -18.81
CA VAL A 2 -25.45 29.11 -18.74
C VAL A 2 -26.04 28.87 -17.36
N SER A 3 -27.26 28.34 -17.26
CA SER A 3 -27.84 27.96 -15.98
C SER A 3 -26.93 26.94 -15.32
N VAL A 4 -26.33 27.30 -14.18
CA VAL A 4 -25.54 26.35 -13.39
C VAL A 4 -26.54 25.32 -12.85
N GLN A 5 -26.60 24.16 -13.51
CA GLN A 5 -27.43 23.04 -13.09
C GLN A 5 -27.04 22.67 -11.65
N LYS A 6 -28.00 22.58 -10.73
CA LYS A 6 -27.71 22.14 -9.36
C LYS A 6 -27.52 20.63 -9.29
N LEU A 7 -26.75 20.15 -8.32
CA LEU A 7 -26.55 18.71 -8.13
C LEU A 7 -27.88 17.95 -7.92
N SER A 8 -28.85 18.59 -7.25
CA SER A 8 -30.21 18.06 -7.05
C SER A 8 -31.02 17.93 -8.35
N GLU A 9 -30.81 18.84 -9.30
CA GLU A 9 -31.45 18.81 -10.62
C GLU A 9 -30.86 17.69 -11.47
N TYR A 10 -29.54 17.48 -11.44
CA TYR A 10 -28.91 16.33 -12.08
C TYR A 10 -29.45 15.02 -11.52
N TYR A 11 -29.54 14.91 -10.19
CA TYR A 11 -30.07 13.72 -9.53
C TYR A 11 -31.49 13.37 -10.01
N SER A 12 -32.35 14.38 -10.12
CA SER A 12 -33.75 14.17 -10.49
C SER A 12 -33.94 13.89 -12.00
N ASN A 13 -33.23 14.61 -12.87
CA ASN A 13 -33.48 14.60 -14.32
C ASN A 13 -32.63 13.59 -15.09
N ASN A 14 -31.41 13.33 -14.61
CA ASN A 14 -30.41 12.52 -15.30
C ASN A 14 -30.18 11.20 -14.56
N TYR A 15 -29.85 11.27 -13.28
CA TYR A 15 -29.48 10.09 -12.49
C TYR A 15 -30.64 9.11 -12.28
N SER A 16 -31.87 9.59 -12.24
CA SER A 16 -33.09 8.75 -12.15
C SER A 16 -33.22 7.72 -13.29
N LYS A 17 -32.51 7.92 -14.41
CA LYS A 17 -32.47 7.01 -15.56
C LYS A 17 -31.35 5.97 -15.49
N CYS A 18 -30.45 6.08 -14.51
CA CYS A 18 -29.31 5.17 -14.36
C CYS A 18 -29.75 3.80 -13.80
N SER A 19 -29.18 2.74 -14.37
CA SER A 19 -29.21 1.40 -13.76
C SER A 19 -28.05 1.26 -12.77
N VAL A 20 -28.30 1.59 -11.51
CA VAL A 20 -27.29 1.56 -10.44
C VAL A 20 -27.06 0.12 -9.98
N ASP A 21 -25.79 -0.29 -9.86
CA ASP A 21 -25.40 -1.56 -9.26
C ASP A 21 -25.63 -1.50 -7.74
N ASN A 22 -26.63 -2.24 -7.25
CA ASN A 22 -26.97 -2.33 -5.83
C ASN A 22 -26.38 -3.58 -5.15
N SER A 23 -25.40 -4.25 -5.80
CA SER A 23 -24.72 -5.39 -5.19
C SER A 23 -23.94 -4.96 -3.94
N PHE A 24 -23.80 -5.89 -3.00
CA PHE A 24 -23.03 -5.63 -1.77
C PHE A 24 -21.60 -5.19 -2.09
N LEU A 25 -20.92 -5.83 -3.05
CA LEU A 25 -19.55 -5.50 -3.42
C LEU A 25 -19.40 -4.14 -4.09
N ALA A 26 -20.47 -3.59 -4.67
CA ALA A 26 -20.49 -2.23 -5.19
C ALA A 26 -20.78 -1.20 -4.11
N SER A 27 -21.41 -1.57 -2.98
CA SER A 27 -21.83 -0.61 -1.95
C SER A 27 -20.70 -0.19 -1.01
N TRP A 28 -20.91 0.90 -0.27
CA TRP A 28 -19.96 1.36 0.74
C TRP A 28 -19.75 0.34 1.87
N GLN A 29 -20.80 -0.40 2.24
CA GLN A 29 -20.70 -1.50 3.22
C GLN A 29 -19.80 -2.63 2.73
N GLY A 30 -19.88 -2.94 1.43
CA GLY A 30 -19.02 -3.93 0.78
C GLY A 30 -17.54 -3.60 0.84
N LEU A 31 -17.19 -2.32 0.87
CA LEU A 31 -15.83 -1.87 1.12
C LEU A 31 -15.49 -1.87 2.62
N ALA A 32 -16.33 -1.21 3.43
CA ALA A 32 -15.99 -0.90 4.82
C ALA A 32 -15.94 -2.15 5.70
N TYR A 33 -16.95 -3.02 5.64
CA TYR A 33 -17.02 -4.18 6.54
C TYR A 33 -15.86 -5.15 6.36
N PRO A 34 -15.51 -5.61 5.13
CA PRO A 34 -14.36 -6.49 4.94
C PRO A 34 -13.05 -5.82 5.36
N SER A 35 -12.86 -4.54 5.01
CA SER A 35 -11.65 -3.79 5.38
C SER A 35 -11.45 -3.72 6.90
N HIS A 36 -12.50 -3.35 7.64
CA HIS A 36 -12.46 -3.30 9.10
C HIS A 36 -12.26 -4.69 9.74
N VAL A 37 -12.91 -5.73 9.22
CA VAL A 37 -12.73 -7.11 9.70
C VAL A 37 -11.31 -7.60 9.45
N PHE A 38 -10.75 -7.37 8.27
CA PHE A 38 -9.37 -7.75 7.96
C PHE A 38 -8.39 -7.01 8.85
N GLN A 39 -8.58 -5.72 9.12
CA GLN A 39 -7.70 -5.00 10.03
C GLN A 39 -7.84 -5.49 11.48
N ALA A 40 -9.07 -5.76 11.95
CA ALA A 40 -9.31 -6.28 13.30
C ALA A 40 -8.63 -7.65 13.53
N ILE A 41 -8.69 -8.53 12.52
CA ILE A 41 -8.03 -9.85 12.57
C ILE A 41 -6.51 -9.71 12.36
N GLY A 42 -6.08 -8.85 11.43
CA GLY A 42 -4.68 -8.67 11.03
C GLY A 42 -3.84 -7.95 12.07
N PHE A 43 -4.41 -7.00 12.83
CA PHE A 43 -3.67 -6.19 13.79
C PHE A 43 -2.94 -6.99 14.87
N PRO A 44 -3.56 -8.03 15.51
CA PRO A 44 -2.84 -8.93 16.40
C PRO A 44 -1.62 -9.61 15.75
N PHE A 45 -1.71 -10.02 14.48
CA PHE A 45 -0.59 -10.63 13.75
C PHE A 45 0.50 -9.62 13.42
N GLN A 46 0.13 -8.39 13.05
CA GLN A 46 1.06 -7.29 12.83
C GLN A 46 1.81 -6.96 14.14
N MET A 47 1.11 -6.87 15.27
CA MET A 47 1.75 -6.63 16.58
C MET A 47 2.70 -7.77 17.00
N LEU A 48 2.31 -9.02 16.79
CA LEU A 48 3.18 -10.16 17.02
C LEU A 48 4.42 -10.12 16.12
N THR A 49 4.24 -9.81 14.84
CA THR A 49 5.32 -9.70 13.85
C THR A 49 6.30 -8.59 14.21
N PHE A 50 5.80 -7.41 14.55
CA PHE A 50 6.60 -6.31 15.10
C PHE A 50 7.45 -6.76 16.29
N TRP A 51 6.83 -7.43 17.27
CA TRP A 51 7.53 -7.90 18.46
C TRP A 51 8.62 -8.93 18.12
N LEU A 52 8.36 -9.85 17.19
CA LEU A 52 9.32 -10.86 16.73
C LEU A 52 10.51 -10.21 16.02
N ILE A 53 10.27 -9.26 15.11
CA ILE A 53 11.34 -8.51 14.46
C ILE A 53 12.16 -7.78 15.52
N LEU A 54 11.52 -7.13 16.48
CA LEU A 54 12.21 -6.36 17.51
C LEU A 54 13.03 -7.24 18.47
N LYS A 55 12.51 -8.38 18.91
CA LYS A 55 13.09 -9.18 20.02
C LYS A 55 13.72 -10.50 19.60
N LYS A 56 13.37 -11.06 18.44
CA LYS A 56 13.77 -12.41 18.00
C LYS A 56 14.54 -12.43 16.68
N THR A 57 14.85 -11.27 16.09
CA THR A 57 15.78 -11.21 14.95
C THR A 57 17.17 -11.69 15.39
N PRO A 58 17.75 -12.72 14.74
CA PRO A 58 19.08 -13.26 15.09
C PRO A 58 20.23 -12.33 14.68
N ASP A 59 21.42 -12.54 15.25
CA ASP A 59 22.61 -11.69 15.01
C ASP A 59 23.08 -11.68 13.56
N ASN A 60 22.95 -12.82 12.86
CA ASN A 60 23.25 -12.92 11.43
C ASN A 60 22.32 -12.09 10.54
N MET A 61 21.23 -11.55 11.09
CA MET A 61 20.25 -10.66 10.46
C MET A 61 20.25 -9.25 11.09
N LYS A 62 21.25 -8.89 11.89
CA LYS A 62 21.24 -7.60 12.60
C LYS A 62 21.30 -6.39 11.68
N SER A 63 21.99 -6.48 10.54
CA SER A 63 22.19 -5.39 9.58
C SER A 63 20.92 -4.91 8.88
N ILE A 64 19.90 -5.76 8.83
CA ILE A 64 18.63 -5.57 8.12
C ILE A 64 17.44 -5.44 9.08
N LYS A 65 17.65 -5.68 10.39
CA LYS A 65 16.61 -5.62 11.42
C LYS A 65 15.89 -4.29 11.40
N LYS A 66 16.64 -3.19 11.34
CA LYS A 66 16.09 -1.83 11.32
C LYS A 66 15.31 -1.54 10.03
N PRO A 67 15.84 -1.80 8.81
CA PRO A 67 15.07 -1.70 7.58
C PRO A 67 13.77 -2.51 7.61
N LEU A 68 13.84 -3.77 8.05
CA LEU A 68 12.68 -4.64 8.12
C LEU A 68 11.62 -4.10 9.10
N LEU A 69 12.06 -3.63 10.27
CA LEU A 69 11.16 -3.05 11.26
C LEU A 69 10.47 -1.78 10.74
N ILE A 70 11.22 -0.89 10.07
CA ILE A 70 10.67 0.34 9.48
C ILE A 70 9.62 0.00 8.42
N ALA A 71 9.94 -0.92 7.50
CA ALA A 71 9.01 -1.34 6.47
C ALA A 71 7.73 -1.95 7.08
N HIS A 72 7.87 -2.83 8.07
CA HIS A 72 6.72 -3.44 8.74
C HIS A 72 5.83 -2.42 9.46
N ILE A 73 6.42 -1.44 10.16
CA ILE A 73 5.66 -0.35 10.81
C ILE A 73 4.88 0.46 9.76
N LEU A 74 5.54 0.85 8.67
CA LEU A 74 4.93 1.67 7.63
C LEU A 74 3.83 0.90 6.87
N CYS A 75 4.04 -0.39 6.58
CA CYS A 75 3.00 -1.25 6.01
C CYS A 75 1.80 -1.37 6.96
N THR A 76 2.04 -1.61 8.26
CA THR A 76 0.97 -1.65 9.26
C THR A 76 0.20 -0.33 9.32
N LEU A 77 0.91 0.81 9.25
CA LEU A 77 0.29 2.14 9.22
C LEU A 77 -0.55 2.35 7.94
N LEU A 78 -0.08 1.87 6.79
CA LEU A 78 -0.82 1.90 5.53
C LEU A 78 -2.12 1.11 5.64
N ASP A 79 -2.04 -0.12 6.14
CA ASP A 79 -3.20 -0.99 6.30
C ASP A 79 -4.24 -0.34 7.25
N ILE A 80 -3.78 0.25 8.37
CA ILE A 80 -4.63 1.01 9.31
C ILE A 80 -5.27 2.23 8.64
N HIS A 81 -4.52 3.00 7.85
CA HIS A 81 -5.06 4.18 7.15
C HIS A 81 -6.18 3.79 6.18
N PHE A 82 -5.93 2.79 5.33
CA PHE A 82 -6.86 2.38 4.28
C PHE A 82 -8.01 1.50 4.78
N SER A 83 -7.85 0.82 5.92
CA SER A 83 -8.82 -0.17 6.40
C SER A 83 -9.54 0.22 7.69
N THR A 84 -9.15 1.31 8.36
CA THR A 84 -9.78 1.75 9.62
C THR A 84 -9.91 3.26 9.74
N LEU A 85 -8.83 4.01 9.52
CA LEU A 85 -8.85 5.45 9.79
C LEU A 85 -9.58 6.24 8.71
N VAL A 86 -9.33 5.97 7.44
CA VAL A 86 -9.96 6.71 6.32
C VAL A 86 -10.99 5.85 5.57
N THR A 87 -10.65 4.60 5.25
CA THR A 87 -11.51 3.66 4.49
C THR A 87 -12.17 4.35 3.28
N PRO A 88 -11.39 4.68 2.24
CA PRO A 88 -11.84 5.57 1.16
C PRO A 88 -12.76 4.85 0.18
N TYR A 89 -14.04 5.21 0.16
CA TYR A 89 -14.95 4.77 -0.89
C TYR A 89 -14.78 5.64 -2.13
N MET A 90 -13.92 5.18 -3.03
CA MET A 90 -13.48 5.94 -4.20
C MET A 90 -14.45 5.79 -5.37
N PHE A 91 -14.69 6.90 -6.03
CA PHE A 91 -15.34 7.02 -7.33
C PHE A 91 -14.28 7.45 -8.34
N LEU A 92 -13.97 6.53 -9.25
CA LEU A 92 -12.98 6.72 -10.30
C LEU A 92 -13.69 6.84 -11.65
N PRO A 93 -13.17 7.62 -12.60
CA PRO A 93 -11.81 8.18 -12.62
C PRO A 93 -11.60 9.52 -11.88
N SER A 94 -12.64 10.22 -11.46
CA SER A 94 -12.56 11.62 -10.96
C SER A 94 -11.93 11.81 -9.56
N PHE A 95 -11.12 10.86 -9.08
CA PHE A 95 -10.52 10.82 -7.72
C PHE A 95 -11.42 11.42 -6.63
N THR A 96 -12.70 11.10 -6.73
CA THR A 96 -13.73 11.59 -5.81
C THR A 96 -13.91 10.51 -4.78
N TYR A 97 -14.08 10.85 -3.50
CA TYR A 97 -14.27 9.80 -2.51
C TYR A 97 -15.05 10.23 -1.29
N LEU A 98 -15.67 9.24 -0.67
CA LEU A 98 -16.35 9.33 0.62
C LEU A 98 -15.48 8.66 1.69
N PRO A 99 -14.99 9.39 2.71
CA PRO A 99 -14.27 8.79 3.82
C PRO A 99 -15.21 8.08 4.79
N LEU A 100 -15.05 6.76 4.96
CA LEU A 100 -15.91 5.93 5.83
C LEU A 100 -15.26 5.56 7.17
N GLY A 101 -14.00 5.92 7.37
CA GLY A 101 -13.22 5.51 8.53
C GLY A 101 -13.41 6.36 9.78
N VAL A 102 -12.68 5.99 10.83
CA VAL A 102 -12.74 6.62 12.16
C VAL A 102 -12.47 8.12 12.12
N LEU A 103 -11.58 8.61 11.25
CA LEU A 103 -11.28 10.04 11.14
C LEU A 103 -12.48 10.85 10.64
N SER A 104 -13.35 10.23 9.83
CA SER A 104 -14.63 10.83 9.41
C SER A 104 -15.59 11.02 10.58
N LEU A 105 -15.63 10.05 11.52
CA LEU A 105 -16.43 10.16 12.76
C LEU A 105 -16.01 11.36 13.62
N PHE A 106 -14.71 11.67 13.62
CA PHE A 106 -14.14 12.84 14.31
C PHE A 106 -14.19 14.13 13.46
N LYS A 107 -14.82 14.10 12.29
CA LYS A 107 -14.94 15.24 11.36
C LYS A 107 -13.59 15.81 10.92
N VAL A 108 -12.56 14.97 10.83
CA VAL A 108 -11.26 15.38 10.28
C VAL A 108 -11.44 15.75 8.80
N PRO A 109 -10.92 16.91 8.32
CA PRO A 109 -11.12 17.32 6.93
C PRO A 109 -10.65 16.27 5.92
N VAL A 110 -11.44 16.05 4.87
CA VAL A 110 -11.19 15.02 3.85
C VAL A 110 -9.81 15.19 3.22
N LEU A 111 -9.40 16.42 2.93
CA LEU A 111 -8.06 16.71 2.39
C LEU A 111 -6.92 16.27 3.31
N VAL A 112 -7.06 16.42 4.62
CA VAL A 112 -6.05 15.96 5.59
C VAL A 112 -5.98 14.44 5.59
N GLN A 113 -7.14 13.77 5.55
CA GLN A 113 -7.21 12.31 5.45
C GLN A 113 -6.53 11.81 4.17
N SER A 114 -6.84 12.43 3.02
CA SER A 114 -6.22 12.13 1.72
C SER A 114 -4.70 12.29 1.77
N PHE A 115 -4.22 13.42 2.32
CA PHE A 115 -2.80 13.73 2.42
C PHE A 115 -2.05 12.66 3.23
N LEU A 116 -2.59 12.26 4.38
CA LEU A 116 -1.99 11.21 5.24
C LEU A 116 -1.89 9.87 4.51
N MET A 117 -2.89 9.51 3.70
CA MET A 117 -2.88 8.28 2.92
C MET A 117 -1.77 8.29 1.85
N VAL A 118 -1.66 9.39 1.09
CA VAL A 118 -0.65 9.52 0.02
C VAL A 118 0.75 9.52 0.61
N GLU A 119 1.00 10.28 1.68
CA GLU A 119 2.29 10.28 2.39
C GLU A 119 2.67 8.89 2.91
N THR A 120 1.71 8.18 3.51
CA THR A 120 1.96 6.83 4.02
C THR A 120 2.30 5.86 2.89
N LEU A 121 1.62 5.95 1.75
CA LEU A 121 1.91 5.15 0.57
C LEU A 121 3.34 5.43 0.04
N ILE A 122 3.72 6.70 -0.08
CA ILE A 122 5.07 7.10 -0.48
C ILE A 122 6.11 6.54 0.50
N ALA A 123 5.88 6.68 1.80
CA ALA A 123 6.78 6.18 2.83
C ALA A 123 6.96 4.65 2.77
N VAL A 124 5.87 3.90 2.55
CA VAL A 124 5.93 2.43 2.36
C VAL A 124 6.77 2.08 1.15
N LEU A 125 6.51 2.68 -0.01
CA LEU A 125 7.25 2.40 -1.25
C LEU A 125 8.76 2.62 -1.07
N ILE A 126 9.15 3.72 -0.42
CA ILE A 126 10.56 4.02 -0.15
C ILE A 126 11.15 3.06 0.88
N SER A 127 10.37 2.63 1.88
CA SER A 127 10.82 1.65 2.88
C SER A 127 11.15 0.28 2.25
N LEU A 128 10.43 -0.11 1.20
CA LEU A 128 10.72 -1.34 0.45
C LEU A 128 12.05 -1.22 -0.31
N VAL A 129 12.30 -0.08 -0.96
CA VAL A 129 13.62 0.22 -1.56
C VAL A 129 14.71 0.17 -0.49
N TYR A 130 14.47 0.78 0.68
CA TYR A 130 15.40 0.79 1.80
C TYR A 130 15.79 -0.61 2.28
N VAL A 131 14.83 -1.54 2.34
CA VAL A 131 15.09 -2.95 2.70
C VAL A 131 16.03 -3.60 1.70
N PHE A 132 15.76 -3.49 0.40
CA PHE A 132 16.57 -4.14 -0.63
C PHE A 132 17.94 -3.46 -0.83
N GLU A 133 18.01 -2.13 -0.74
CA GLU A 133 19.29 -1.41 -0.74
C GLU A 133 20.16 -1.86 0.43
N CYS A 134 19.63 -1.86 1.66
CA CYS A 134 20.37 -2.29 2.83
C CYS A 134 20.83 -3.74 2.70
N ARG A 135 19.99 -4.60 2.10
CA ARG A 135 20.38 -5.98 1.85
C ARG A 135 21.53 -6.07 0.87
N SER A 136 21.39 -5.45 -0.31
CA SER A 136 22.40 -5.49 -1.36
C SER A 136 23.74 -4.92 -0.87
N ARG A 137 23.73 -3.87 -0.05
CA ARG A 137 24.94 -3.29 0.56
C ARG A 137 25.58 -4.20 1.59
N SER A 138 24.81 -5.01 2.31
CA SER A 138 25.34 -5.91 3.35
C SER A 138 26.15 -7.09 2.78
N ILE A 139 26.06 -7.35 1.47
CA ILE A 139 26.85 -8.37 0.78
C ILE A 139 28.24 -7.80 0.55
N GLN A 140 29.27 -8.45 1.09
CA GLN A 140 30.63 -7.92 1.07
C GLN A 140 31.16 -7.79 -0.36
N GLU A 141 30.82 -8.76 -1.20
CA GLU A 141 31.21 -8.87 -2.61
C GLU A 141 30.60 -7.80 -3.52
N ASN A 142 29.57 -7.07 -3.06
CA ASN A 142 28.93 -6.03 -3.85
C ASN A 142 29.83 -4.78 -3.93
N ARG A 143 30.34 -4.50 -5.14
CA ARG A 143 31.20 -3.34 -5.44
C ARG A 143 30.40 -2.08 -5.82
N ILE A 144 29.11 -2.21 -6.12
CA ILE A 144 28.23 -1.12 -6.56
C ILE A 144 27.51 -0.48 -5.34
N LYS A 145 27.87 -0.89 -4.13
CA LYS A 145 27.25 -0.40 -2.90
C LYS A 145 27.66 1.05 -2.59
N PHE A 146 26.79 1.78 -1.90
CA PHE A 146 27.14 3.09 -1.37
C PHE A 146 28.24 2.99 -0.29
N GLU A 147 29.40 3.58 -0.57
CA GLU A 147 30.50 3.71 0.41
C GLU A 147 30.35 4.98 1.26
N SER A 148 29.91 6.08 0.63
CA SER A 148 29.68 7.36 1.31
C SER A 148 28.28 7.42 1.94
N LYS A 149 28.23 7.76 3.23
CA LYS A 149 26.98 8.05 3.93
C LYS A 149 26.23 9.23 3.28
N THR A 150 26.95 10.24 2.81
CA THR A 150 26.37 11.44 2.17
C THR A 150 25.68 11.09 0.86
N ALA A 151 26.34 10.33 -0.02
CA ALA A 151 25.75 9.88 -1.29
C ALA A 151 24.46 9.08 -1.06
N ARG A 152 24.47 8.21 -0.04
CA ARG A 152 23.28 7.45 0.36
C ARG A 152 22.16 8.34 0.90
N THR A 153 22.48 9.35 1.70
CA THR A 153 21.47 10.31 2.18
C THR A 153 20.85 11.07 1.01
N ILE A 154 21.67 11.56 0.07
CA ILE A 154 21.18 12.24 -1.14
C ILE A 154 20.26 11.32 -1.95
N TYR A 155 20.64 10.05 -2.14
CA TYR A 155 19.82 9.05 -2.80
C TYR A 155 18.42 8.91 -2.17
N TYR A 156 18.33 8.79 -0.84
CA TYR A 156 17.04 8.69 -0.15
C TYR A 156 16.24 10.00 -0.16
N VAL A 157 16.92 11.15 -0.12
CA VAL A 157 16.26 12.46 -0.26
C VAL A 157 15.62 12.58 -1.64
N ILE A 158 16.32 12.21 -2.71
CA ILE A 158 15.77 12.22 -4.07
C ILE A 158 14.60 11.25 -4.20
N LEU A 159 14.74 10.02 -3.67
CA LEU A 159 13.68 9.02 -3.67
C LEU A 159 12.43 9.45 -2.90
N TYR A 160 12.57 10.31 -1.89
CA TYR A 160 11.44 10.88 -1.17
C TYR A 160 10.84 12.07 -1.91
N LEU A 161 11.68 13.02 -2.35
CA LEU A 161 11.22 14.24 -2.98
C LEU A 161 10.47 13.99 -4.29
N LEU A 162 10.97 13.11 -5.16
CA LEU A 162 10.36 12.90 -6.49
C LEU A 162 8.91 12.40 -6.42
N PRO A 163 8.56 11.33 -5.66
CA PRO A 163 7.16 10.96 -5.45
C PRO A 163 6.36 12.01 -4.69
N SER A 164 6.97 12.71 -3.74
CA SER A 164 6.28 13.75 -2.95
C SER A 164 5.85 14.97 -3.77
N LEU A 165 6.40 15.17 -4.97
CA LEU A 165 5.87 16.18 -5.91
C LEU A 165 4.41 15.94 -6.28
N SER A 166 3.90 14.70 -6.18
CA SER A 166 2.48 14.40 -6.37
C SER A 166 1.56 15.14 -5.39
N LEU A 167 2.07 15.54 -4.23
CA LEU A 167 1.32 16.30 -3.23
C LEU A 167 1.02 17.73 -3.67
N LEU A 168 1.76 18.26 -4.67
CA LEU A 168 1.46 19.57 -5.25
C LEU A 168 0.09 19.59 -5.94
N LEU A 169 -0.49 18.42 -6.26
CA LEU A 169 -1.85 18.31 -6.78
C LEU A 169 -2.90 18.82 -5.79
N TYR A 170 -2.61 18.86 -4.49
CA TYR A 170 -3.54 19.43 -3.51
C TYR A 170 -3.77 20.94 -3.72
N PHE A 171 -2.84 21.67 -4.37
CA PHE A 171 -3.06 23.06 -4.80
C PHE A 171 -4.02 23.18 -5.99
N LYS A 172 -4.39 22.07 -6.62
CA LYS A 172 -5.34 22.00 -7.74
C LYS A 172 -6.70 21.45 -7.33
N VAL A 173 -6.92 21.22 -6.04
CA VAL A 173 -8.23 20.81 -5.52
C VAL A 173 -9.27 21.89 -5.86
N PRO A 174 -10.44 21.51 -6.41
CA PRO A 174 -11.50 22.45 -6.73
C PRO A 174 -12.03 23.19 -5.49
N HIS A 175 -12.11 24.52 -5.57
CA HIS A 175 -12.69 25.36 -4.52
C HIS A 175 -14.21 25.18 -4.40
N ASN A 176 -14.91 25.02 -5.52
CA ASN A 176 -16.36 24.74 -5.54
C ASN A 176 -16.60 23.25 -5.78
N GLN A 177 -16.93 22.54 -4.70
CA GLN A 177 -17.16 21.10 -4.73
C GLN A 177 -18.47 20.71 -5.44
N GLU A 178 -19.48 21.56 -5.49
CA GLU A 178 -20.72 21.28 -6.23
C GLU A 178 -20.46 21.24 -7.74
N THR A 179 -19.76 22.26 -8.26
CA THR A 179 -19.33 22.29 -9.66
C THR A 179 -18.42 21.12 -10.00
N ALA A 180 -17.46 20.80 -9.12
CA ALA A 180 -16.55 19.68 -9.34
C ALA A 180 -17.27 18.32 -9.39
N LYS A 181 -18.29 18.11 -8.54
CA LYS A 181 -19.13 16.90 -8.57
C LYS A 181 -19.90 16.81 -9.90
N LEU A 182 -20.44 17.92 -10.39
CA LEU A 182 -21.13 17.97 -11.68
C LEU A 182 -20.20 17.66 -12.86
N GLU A 183 -18.97 18.17 -12.86
CA GLU A 183 -17.94 17.85 -13.84
C GLU A 183 -17.56 16.36 -13.78
N ALA A 184 -17.37 15.81 -12.58
CA ALA A 184 -17.11 14.39 -12.40
C ALA A 184 -18.25 13.50 -12.96
N LEU A 185 -19.51 13.94 -12.84
CA LEU A 185 -20.67 13.26 -13.41
C LEU A 185 -20.75 13.33 -14.95
N GLN A 186 -19.97 14.19 -15.61
CA GLN A 186 -19.81 14.14 -17.06
C GLN A 186 -18.89 12.98 -17.49
N LEU A 187 -17.90 12.64 -16.67
CA LEU A 187 -17.00 11.52 -16.89
C LEU A 187 -17.60 10.18 -16.47
N PHE A 188 -18.35 10.16 -15.37
CA PHE A 188 -19.00 8.97 -14.83
C PHE A 188 -20.44 9.30 -14.38
N PRO A 189 -21.44 9.16 -15.28
CA PRO A 189 -22.79 9.71 -15.05
C PRO A 189 -23.65 8.91 -14.05
N CYS A 190 -23.30 7.65 -13.80
CA CYS A 190 -24.10 6.75 -12.97
C CYS A 190 -23.30 6.15 -11.80
N PRO A 191 -22.78 6.97 -10.87
CA PRO A 191 -22.14 6.45 -9.67
C PRO A 191 -23.15 5.84 -8.70
N THR A 192 -22.67 5.21 -7.64
CA THR A 192 -23.54 4.81 -6.53
C THR A 192 -24.07 6.05 -5.80
N LYS A 193 -25.21 5.91 -5.11
CA LYS A 193 -25.99 7.04 -4.56
C LYS A 193 -25.19 7.87 -3.55
N GLU A 194 -24.23 7.25 -2.88
CA GLU A 194 -23.33 7.86 -1.92
C GLU A 194 -22.51 9.00 -2.51
N PHE A 195 -22.32 9.05 -3.83
CA PHE A 195 -21.65 10.15 -4.51
C PHE A 195 -22.29 11.52 -4.21
N PHE A 196 -23.61 11.54 -4.04
CA PHE A 196 -24.40 12.75 -3.84
C PHE A 196 -24.42 13.22 -2.39
N LEU A 197 -23.79 12.50 -1.46
CA LEU A 197 -23.65 12.92 -0.07
C LEU A 197 -22.75 14.16 0.04
N ASP A 198 -23.02 15.00 1.04
CA ASP A 198 -22.27 16.23 1.28
C ASP A 198 -20.81 15.93 1.63
N GLU A 199 -20.55 14.82 2.32
CA GLU A 199 -19.23 14.36 2.75
C GLU A 199 -18.36 13.83 1.61
N THR A 200 -18.96 13.49 0.45
CA THR A 200 -18.20 13.08 -0.73
C THR A 200 -17.40 14.26 -1.26
N PHE A 201 -16.12 14.04 -1.54
CA PHE A 201 -15.18 15.10 -1.89
C PHE A 201 -14.39 14.79 -3.16
N VAL A 202 -14.32 15.76 -4.06
CA VAL A 202 -13.58 15.69 -5.32
C VAL A 202 -12.16 16.22 -5.08
N VAL A 203 -11.17 15.33 -5.08
CA VAL A 203 -9.76 15.71 -4.89
C VAL A 203 -9.17 16.24 -6.19
N LEU A 204 -9.51 15.62 -7.32
CA LEU A 204 -8.95 15.96 -8.63
C LEU A 204 -9.97 15.75 -9.75
N SER A 205 -10.51 16.84 -10.31
CA SER A 205 -11.41 16.81 -11.47
C SER A 205 -10.86 17.48 -12.72
N ASP A 206 -9.80 18.29 -12.61
CA ASP A 206 -9.21 18.99 -13.76
C ASP A 206 -8.73 17.98 -14.82
N PRO A 207 -9.22 18.04 -16.08
CA PRO A 207 -8.93 17.02 -17.09
C PRO A 207 -7.45 16.90 -17.43
N PHE A 208 -6.70 18.00 -17.41
CA PHE A 208 -5.27 18.00 -17.69
C PHE A 208 -4.52 17.30 -16.56
N TRP A 209 -4.74 17.70 -15.31
CA TRP A 209 -4.06 17.10 -14.16
C TRP A 209 -4.47 15.65 -13.93
N LEU A 210 -5.73 15.30 -14.20
CA LEU A 210 -6.21 13.92 -14.16
C LEU A 210 -5.45 13.04 -15.17
N SER A 211 -5.37 13.49 -16.43
CA SER A 211 -4.65 12.79 -17.50
C SER A 211 -3.16 12.70 -17.21
N PHE A 212 -2.55 13.80 -16.74
CA PHE A 212 -1.14 13.83 -16.35
C PHE A 212 -0.84 12.84 -15.21
N THR A 213 -1.68 12.81 -14.18
CA THR A 213 -1.50 11.92 -13.03
C THR A 213 -1.58 10.44 -13.44
N LEU A 214 -2.61 10.08 -14.21
CA LEU A 214 -2.85 8.69 -14.62
C LEU A 214 -1.83 8.19 -15.66
N ALA A 215 -1.52 9.02 -16.67
CA ALA A 215 -0.66 8.60 -17.79
C ALA A 215 0.84 8.77 -17.52
N PHE A 216 1.22 9.71 -16.63
CA PHE A 216 2.63 10.04 -16.40
C PHE A 216 3.05 9.91 -14.94
N ALA A 217 2.39 10.60 -13.99
CA ALA A 217 2.89 10.68 -12.62
C ALA A 217 2.91 9.31 -11.90
N ILE A 218 1.79 8.57 -11.94
CA ILE A 218 1.70 7.24 -11.33
C ILE A 218 2.69 6.26 -11.99
N PRO A 219 2.73 6.12 -13.34
CA PRO A 219 3.72 5.28 -14.00
C PRO A 219 5.18 5.67 -13.71
N ALA A 220 5.50 6.97 -13.66
CA ALA A 220 6.85 7.43 -13.35
C ALA A 220 7.29 7.08 -11.93
N ILE A 221 6.41 7.26 -10.93
CA ILE A 221 6.66 6.83 -9.55
C ILE A 221 6.84 5.31 -9.50
N ALA A 222 5.99 4.54 -10.18
CA ALA A 222 6.12 3.08 -10.25
C ALA A 222 7.48 2.67 -10.84
N ILE A 223 7.87 3.23 -11.98
CA ILE A 223 9.16 2.95 -12.63
C ILE A 223 10.33 3.31 -11.70
N LEU A 224 10.28 4.45 -11.03
CA LEU A 224 11.31 4.87 -10.09
C LEU A 224 11.46 3.86 -8.94
N ILE A 225 10.36 3.52 -8.28
CA ILE A 225 10.39 2.63 -7.11
C ILE A 225 10.74 1.18 -7.52
N PHE A 226 10.02 0.60 -8.47
CA PHE A 226 10.26 -0.77 -8.90
C PHE A 226 11.59 -0.93 -9.62
N GLY A 227 12.04 0.08 -10.37
CA GLY A 227 13.38 0.09 -10.97
C GLY A 227 14.47 -0.01 -9.90
N ASN A 228 14.36 0.73 -8.80
CA ASN A 228 15.30 0.64 -7.68
C ASN A 228 15.22 -0.71 -6.96
N ILE A 229 14.01 -1.25 -6.72
CA ILE A 229 13.84 -2.58 -6.12
C ILE A 229 14.48 -3.65 -7.02
N ILE A 230 14.16 -3.66 -8.32
CA ILE A 230 14.69 -4.62 -9.30
C ILE A 230 16.20 -4.52 -9.38
N PHE A 231 16.77 -3.30 -9.38
CA PHE A 231 18.21 -3.08 -9.37
C PHE A 231 18.86 -3.74 -8.14
N HIS A 232 18.37 -3.46 -6.94
CA HIS A 232 18.96 -4.01 -5.71
C HIS A 232 18.74 -5.53 -5.56
N VAL A 233 17.58 -6.04 -5.99
CA VAL A 233 17.30 -7.47 -6.08
C VAL A 233 18.28 -8.14 -7.04
N SER A 234 18.53 -7.54 -8.21
CA SER A 234 19.49 -8.03 -9.20
C SER A 234 20.90 -8.08 -8.63
N CYS A 235 21.35 -7.05 -7.91
CA CYS A 235 22.64 -7.07 -7.20
C CYS A 235 22.71 -8.22 -6.18
N CYS A 236 21.63 -8.47 -5.44
CA CYS A 236 21.59 -9.58 -4.49
C CYS A 236 21.71 -10.94 -5.20
N ILE A 237 20.97 -11.14 -6.30
CA ILE A 237 21.01 -12.38 -7.08
C ILE A 237 22.42 -12.59 -7.66
N PHE A 238 22.98 -11.57 -8.31
CA PHE A 238 24.29 -11.64 -8.95
C PHE A 238 25.38 -12.05 -7.95
N HIS A 239 25.51 -11.35 -6.82
CA HIS A 239 26.59 -11.60 -5.84
C HIS A 239 26.36 -12.82 -4.94
N LEU A 240 25.10 -13.23 -4.70
CA LEU A 240 24.82 -14.43 -3.90
C LEU A 240 24.86 -15.72 -4.72
N TYR A 241 24.49 -15.67 -6.00
CA TYR A 241 24.27 -16.88 -6.83
C TYR A 241 25.25 -17.00 -8.00
N MET A 242 25.48 -15.93 -8.76
CA MET A 242 26.19 -16.02 -10.04
C MET A 242 27.71 -15.84 -9.91
N THR A 243 28.14 -14.82 -9.16
CA THR A 243 29.56 -14.49 -8.93
C THR A 243 29.91 -14.51 -7.44
N PRO A 244 29.83 -15.68 -6.80
CA PRO A 244 30.22 -15.84 -5.40
C PRO A 244 31.71 -15.51 -5.20
N GLY A 245 32.02 -14.45 -4.43
CA GLY A 245 33.40 -14.08 -4.11
C GLY A 245 34.06 -14.98 -3.06
N ALA A 246 35.38 -14.85 -2.89
CA ALA A 246 36.14 -15.63 -1.90
C ALA A 246 36.01 -15.13 -0.46
N MET A 247 35.48 -13.92 -0.24
CA MET A 247 35.42 -13.27 1.08
C MET A 247 34.41 -13.93 2.04
N THR A 248 33.35 -14.54 1.51
CA THR A 248 32.31 -15.18 2.31
C THR A 248 32.42 -16.71 2.26
N SER A 249 32.47 -17.35 3.42
CA SER A 249 32.47 -18.81 3.53
C SER A 249 31.20 -19.44 2.91
N ILE A 250 31.30 -20.70 2.47
CA ILE A 250 30.18 -21.45 1.90
C ILE A 250 28.99 -21.50 2.89
N ARG A 251 29.27 -21.76 4.18
CA ARG A 251 28.23 -21.81 5.22
C ARG A 251 27.52 -20.47 5.37
N THR A 252 28.27 -19.37 5.46
CA THR A 252 27.68 -18.02 5.57
C THR A 252 26.86 -17.66 4.34
N ARG A 253 27.32 -18.03 3.14
CA ARG A 253 26.57 -17.80 1.90
C ARG A 253 25.25 -18.57 1.87
N LEU A 254 25.22 -19.83 2.28
CA LEU A 254 23.98 -20.61 2.35
C LEU A 254 22.96 -19.96 3.29
N ILE A 255 23.42 -19.44 4.43
CA ILE A 255 22.58 -18.67 5.36
C ILE A 255 22.05 -17.41 4.66
N GLN A 256 22.92 -16.63 4.00
CA GLN A 256 22.56 -15.42 3.28
C GLN A 256 21.56 -15.65 2.14
N ARG A 257 21.67 -16.78 1.41
CA ARG A 257 20.73 -17.18 0.35
C ARG A 257 19.34 -17.53 0.91
N ARG A 258 19.29 -18.40 1.92
CA ARG A 258 18.01 -18.75 2.59
C ARG A 258 17.33 -17.50 3.15
N PHE A 259 18.14 -16.63 3.74
CA PHE A 259 17.67 -15.37 4.27
C PHE A 259 17.13 -14.43 3.17
N PHE A 260 17.82 -14.32 2.03
CA PHE A 260 17.36 -13.55 0.86
C PHE A 260 16.03 -14.06 0.31
N ILE A 261 15.86 -15.38 0.18
CA ILE A 261 14.60 -16.01 -0.23
C ILE A 261 13.48 -15.63 0.75
N GLY A 262 13.74 -15.68 2.06
CA GLY A 262 12.76 -15.31 3.07
C GLY A 262 12.31 -13.84 2.99
N MET A 263 13.24 -12.91 2.77
CA MET A 263 12.86 -11.51 2.51
C MET A 263 12.09 -11.35 1.20
N PHE A 264 12.54 -11.99 0.12
CA PHE A 264 11.88 -11.84 -1.16
C PHE A 264 10.44 -12.38 -1.08
N ALA A 265 10.23 -13.49 -0.39
CA ALA A 265 8.89 -14.02 -0.14
C ALA A 265 8.05 -13.07 0.73
N GLN A 266 8.60 -12.55 1.84
CA GLN A 266 7.83 -11.69 2.75
C GLN A 266 7.45 -10.33 2.15
N THR A 267 8.19 -9.82 1.16
CA THR A 267 7.86 -8.55 0.49
C THR A 267 7.12 -8.79 -0.83
N GLY A 268 7.51 -9.83 -1.57
CA GLY A 268 6.99 -10.12 -2.91
C GLY A 268 5.57 -10.70 -2.88
N VAL A 269 5.28 -11.61 -1.93
CA VAL A 269 3.94 -12.22 -1.86
C VAL A 269 2.87 -11.18 -1.48
N PRO A 270 3.03 -10.35 -0.43
CA PRO A 270 2.05 -9.30 -0.14
C PRO A 270 1.95 -8.28 -1.28
N PHE A 271 3.06 -7.95 -1.92
CA PHE A 271 3.04 -7.05 -3.07
C PHE A 271 2.15 -7.57 -4.20
N VAL A 272 2.20 -8.88 -4.51
CA VAL A 272 1.32 -9.48 -5.54
C VAL A 272 -0.16 -9.35 -5.17
N VAL A 273 -0.51 -9.45 -3.88
CA VAL A 273 -1.89 -9.26 -3.38
C VAL A 273 -2.41 -7.86 -3.70
N LEU A 274 -1.56 -6.83 -3.64
CA LEU A 274 -1.91 -5.47 -4.07
C LEU A 274 -1.84 -5.30 -5.60
N ALA A 275 -0.78 -5.80 -6.23
CA ALA A 275 -0.48 -5.54 -7.64
C ALA A 275 -1.57 -6.07 -8.57
N ILE A 276 -2.16 -7.24 -8.28
CA ILE A 276 -3.20 -7.84 -9.13
C ILE A 276 -4.46 -6.96 -9.19
N PRO A 277 -5.14 -6.63 -8.08
CA PRO A 277 -6.31 -5.75 -8.11
C PRO A 277 -6.03 -4.38 -8.73
N TYR A 278 -4.90 -3.75 -8.40
CA TYR A 278 -4.55 -2.42 -8.94
C TYR A 278 -4.22 -2.45 -10.43
N THR A 279 -3.63 -3.55 -10.94
CA THR A 279 -3.44 -3.73 -12.39
C THR A 279 -4.78 -3.89 -13.08
N LEU A 280 -5.70 -4.69 -12.52
CA LEU A 280 -7.05 -4.84 -13.07
C LEU A 280 -7.80 -3.50 -13.06
N LEU A 281 -7.70 -2.73 -11.98
CA LEU A 281 -8.26 -1.39 -11.87
C LEU A 281 -7.71 -0.47 -12.96
N GLY A 282 -6.38 -0.41 -13.12
CA GLY A 282 -5.73 0.42 -14.13
C GLY A 282 -6.12 0.03 -15.57
N VAL A 283 -6.18 -1.27 -15.87
CA VAL A 283 -6.64 -1.77 -17.19
C VAL A 283 -8.11 -1.40 -17.41
N SER A 284 -8.98 -1.60 -16.42
CA SER A 284 -10.39 -1.23 -16.49
C SER A 284 -10.59 0.27 -16.70
N MET A 285 -9.77 1.13 -16.09
CA MET A 285 -9.76 2.57 -16.36
C MET A 285 -9.33 2.87 -17.79
N ALA A 286 -8.26 2.24 -18.28
CA ALA A 286 -7.71 2.49 -19.61
C ALA A 286 -8.68 2.09 -20.75
N ILE A 287 -9.50 1.06 -20.55
CA ILE A 287 -10.52 0.63 -21.52
C ILE A 287 -11.93 1.19 -21.24
N SER A 288 -12.05 2.13 -20.29
CA SER A 288 -13.32 2.74 -19.87
C SER A 288 -14.39 1.74 -19.40
N ARG A 289 -13.98 0.65 -18.74
CA ARG A 289 -14.84 -0.38 -18.14
C ARG A 289 -14.64 -0.50 -16.63
N ILE A 290 -14.41 0.63 -15.96
CA ILE A 290 -14.34 0.67 -14.52
C ILE A 290 -15.73 0.47 -13.91
N SER A 291 -15.79 -0.28 -12.81
CA SER A 291 -16.99 -0.48 -12.00
C SER A 291 -16.67 -0.25 -10.53
N GLN A 292 -17.69 0.07 -9.74
CA GLN A 292 -17.52 0.27 -8.31
C GLN A 292 -17.02 -1.00 -7.61
N VAL A 293 -17.42 -2.19 -8.10
CA VAL A 293 -16.93 -3.49 -7.60
C VAL A 293 -15.40 -3.61 -7.75
N ILE A 294 -14.86 -3.32 -8.93
CA ILE A 294 -13.40 -3.41 -9.18
C ILE A 294 -12.65 -2.41 -8.31
N THR A 295 -13.19 -1.19 -8.17
CA THR A 295 -12.63 -0.18 -7.27
C THR A 295 -12.62 -0.67 -5.83
N ASN A 296 -13.76 -1.09 -5.29
CA ASN A 296 -13.88 -1.55 -3.90
C ASN A 296 -12.95 -2.75 -3.62
N LEU A 297 -12.91 -3.76 -4.50
CA LEU A 297 -12.01 -4.91 -4.37
C LEU A 297 -10.53 -4.50 -4.34
N SER A 298 -10.15 -3.47 -5.09
CA SER A 298 -8.78 -2.94 -5.09
C SER A 298 -8.43 -2.32 -3.73
N PHE A 299 -9.33 -1.55 -3.13
CA PHE A 299 -9.08 -0.94 -1.82
C PHE A 299 -9.15 -1.94 -0.66
N ILE A 300 -10.03 -2.95 -0.74
CA ILE A 300 -10.08 -4.07 0.23
C ILE A 300 -8.75 -4.83 0.27
N SER A 301 -8.00 -4.87 -0.86
CA SER A 301 -6.72 -5.59 -0.93
C SER A 301 -5.65 -5.06 0.03
N PHE A 302 -5.74 -3.81 0.49
CA PHE A 302 -4.86 -3.28 1.55
C PHE A 302 -5.03 -4.05 2.87
N GLY A 303 -6.27 -4.36 3.28
CA GLY A 303 -6.50 -5.15 4.49
C GLY A 303 -5.94 -6.58 4.37
N LEU A 304 -6.04 -7.19 3.19
CA LEU A 304 -5.47 -8.53 2.91
C LEU A 304 -3.94 -8.52 2.87
N HIS A 305 -3.35 -7.48 2.30
CA HIS A 305 -1.90 -7.29 2.21
C HIS A 305 -1.23 -7.41 3.59
N GLY A 306 -1.75 -6.73 4.61
CA GLY A 306 -1.20 -6.75 5.96
C GLY A 306 -1.19 -8.14 6.61
N ILE A 307 -2.29 -8.89 6.45
CA ILE A 307 -2.40 -10.26 6.96
C ILE A 307 -1.38 -11.17 6.27
N VAL A 308 -1.27 -11.07 4.95
CA VAL A 308 -0.37 -11.90 4.14
C VAL A 308 1.09 -11.56 4.46
N GLU A 309 1.43 -10.29 4.64
CA GLU A 309 2.77 -9.85 5.05
C GLU A 309 3.18 -10.48 6.38
N SER A 310 2.33 -10.35 7.39
CA SER A 310 2.60 -10.91 8.71
C SER A 310 2.70 -12.44 8.65
N ALA A 311 1.81 -13.10 7.91
CA ALA A 311 1.88 -14.55 7.70
C ALA A 311 3.20 -14.97 7.02
N CYS A 312 3.66 -14.23 6.01
CA CYS A 312 4.93 -14.52 5.35
C CYS A 312 6.12 -14.32 6.30
N VAL A 313 6.17 -13.25 7.09
CA VAL A 313 7.25 -13.06 8.06
C VAL A 313 7.29 -14.21 9.07
N LEU A 314 6.13 -14.61 9.60
CA LEU A 314 6.03 -15.71 10.57
C LEU A 314 6.43 -17.07 10.00
N THR A 315 6.19 -17.32 8.71
CA THR A 315 6.41 -18.63 8.07
C THR A 315 7.75 -18.77 7.35
N PHE A 316 8.31 -17.72 6.77
CA PHE A 316 9.54 -17.83 5.98
C PHE A 316 10.82 -17.71 6.82
N HIS A 317 10.76 -17.09 8.00
CA HIS A 317 11.94 -16.93 8.86
C HIS A 317 12.03 -18.03 9.91
N HIS A 318 13.07 -18.86 9.79
CA HIS A 318 13.33 -19.98 10.70
C HIS A 318 13.32 -19.57 12.19
N SER A 319 13.98 -18.46 12.54
CA SER A 319 14.04 -17.97 13.92
C SER A 319 12.67 -17.60 14.49
N TYR A 320 11.77 -17.08 13.65
CA TYR A 320 10.41 -16.72 14.06
C TYR A 320 9.52 -17.95 14.16
N ARG A 321 9.60 -18.87 13.18
CA ARG A 321 8.89 -20.16 13.22
C ARG A 321 9.20 -20.96 14.48
N LEU A 322 10.48 -21.14 14.80
CA LEU A 322 10.88 -21.88 16.01
C LEU A 322 10.31 -21.25 17.28
N TYR A 323 10.29 -19.91 17.35
CA TYR A 323 9.72 -19.22 18.49
C TYR A 323 8.22 -19.48 18.64
N ILE A 324 7.46 -19.37 17.54
CA ILE A 324 6.03 -19.64 17.52
C ILE A 324 5.74 -21.12 17.87
N GLN A 325 6.48 -22.05 17.28
CA GLN A 325 6.37 -23.49 17.59
C GLN A 325 6.63 -23.76 19.08
N ASN A 326 7.63 -23.13 19.68
CA ASN A 326 7.95 -23.28 21.09
C ASN A 326 6.84 -22.75 22.01
N ILE A 327 6.15 -21.66 21.64
CA ILE A 327 4.96 -21.20 22.38
C ILE A 327 3.89 -22.28 22.35
N PHE A 328 3.52 -22.78 21.17
CA PHE A 328 2.46 -23.79 21.05
C PHE A 328 2.81 -25.13 21.70
N MET A 329 4.08 -25.55 21.64
CA MET A 329 4.56 -26.78 22.29
C MET A 329 4.55 -26.65 23.81
N LYS A 330 5.03 -25.53 24.39
CA LYS A 330 4.95 -25.30 25.84
C LYS A 330 3.52 -25.27 26.35
N THR A 331 2.61 -24.66 25.60
CA THR A 331 1.17 -24.64 25.95
C THR A 331 0.55 -26.05 25.93
N LYS A 332 0.99 -26.94 25.03
CA LYS A 332 0.56 -28.35 25.02
C LYS A 332 1.11 -29.11 26.23
N THR A 333 2.38 -28.93 26.59
CA THR A 333 2.99 -29.62 27.75
C THR A 333 2.31 -29.21 29.07
N ILE A 334 1.99 -27.91 29.25
CA ILE A 334 1.27 -27.43 30.44
C ILE A 334 -0.13 -28.05 30.53
N LYS A 335 -0.87 -28.12 29.41
CA LYS A 335 -2.21 -28.74 29.38
C LYS A 335 -2.20 -30.26 29.63
N ILE A 336 -1.11 -30.96 29.32
CA ILE A 336 -0.97 -32.40 29.58
C ILE A 336 -0.61 -32.65 31.06
N SER A 337 0.14 -31.75 31.70
CA SER A 337 0.52 -31.85 33.12
C SER A 337 -0.60 -31.52 34.12
N THR A 338 -1.72 -30.94 33.65
CA THR A 338 -2.88 -30.53 34.48
C THR A 338 -4.11 -31.42 34.27
N ARG A 339 -3.93 -32.62 33.71
CA ARG A 339 -4.90 -33.72 33.73
C ARG A 339 -4.26 -34.90 34.45
#